data_AF-A0A7X2N0K1-F1
#
_entry.id   AF-A0A7X2N0K1-F1
#
_cell.length_a   1.000
_cell.length_b   1.000
_cell.length_c   1.000
_cell.angle_alpha   90.00
_cell.angle_beta   90.00
_cell.angle_gamma   90.00
#
_symmetry.space_group_name_H-M   'P 1'
#
loop_
_entity.id
_entity.type
_entity.pdbx_description
1 polymer ?
#
loop_
_entity_poly.entity_id
_entity_poly.type
_entity_poly.pdbx_seq_one_letter_code
_entity_poly.pdbx_strand_id
1 'polypeptide(L)'
;MIDNFNDVKETPNNKFADSALGKKSEGSVLDKFADIADKALAVMCDGIKCCPIENGEWTGERGNSKWCPDKNYVPLKANPEGKTWDEILKKFGIDGIYFKDGEPDFRPISKGNVEIKGFSDDRTDNFDKADIELAKQKGCSPEDVKRWRKENGYTWHECRDMKTMQKVPSIVHNNISHSGGISEAKKGA
;
A
#
# COMPACT_ATOMS: atom_id res chain seq x y z
N MET A 1 41.88 -78.42 -6.51
CA MET A 1 40.46 -78.02 -6.62
C MET A 1 40.46 -76.68 -7.31
N ILE A 2 39.78 -76.62 -8.45
CA ILE A 2 39.76 -75.53 -9.40
C ILE A 2 38.31 -75.07 -9.37
N ASP A 3 38.01 -73.98 -8.67
CA ASP A 3 36.63 -73.50 -8.59
C ASP A 3 36.31 -72.64 -9.81
N ASN A 4 35.58 -73.28 -10.72
CA ASN A 4 34.97 -72.69 -11.90
C ASN A 4 33.83 -71.74 -11.49
N PHE A 5 33.83 -70.57 -12.11
CA PHE A 5 32.67 -69.70 -12.27
C PHE A 5 31.53 -70.42 -13.00
N ASN A 6 30.28 -70.10 -12.63
CA ASN A 6 29.14 -70.21 -13.53
C ASN A 6 28.09 -69.13 -13.23
N ASP A 7 27.62 -68.53 -14.32
CA ASP A 7 26.78 -67.35 -14.44
C ASP A 7 25.43 -67.41 -13.72
N VAL A 8 25.06 -66.28 -13.10
CA VAL A 8 23.68 -65.98 -12.72
C VAL A 8 22.96 -65.39 -13.95
N LYS A 9 21.91 -66.09 -14.39
CA LYS A 9 21.04 -65.66 -15.48
C LYS A 9 20.23 -64.42 -15.06
N GLU A 10 20.33 -63.35 -15.85
CA GLU A 10 19.44 -62.19 -15.75
C GLU A 10 17.98 -62.57 -16.08
N THR A 11 17.04 -61.96 -15.34
CA THR A 11 15.62 -61.84 -15.70
C THR A 11 15.08 -60.51 -15.15
N PRO A 12 14.00 -59.96 -15.74
CA PRO A 12 14.09 -58.87 -16.71
C PRO A 12 13.85 -57.49 -16.10
N ASN A 13 14.29 -56.50 -16.87
CA ASN A 13 14.18 -55.06 -16.68
C ASN A 13 12.73 -54.62 -16.37
N ASN A 14 12.33 -54.62 -15.10
CA ASN A 14 11.15 -53.90 -14.65
C ASN A 14 11.49 -52.42 -14.60
N LYS A 15 11.15 -51.72 -15.69
CA LYS A 15 11.17 -50.26 -15.77
C LYS A 15 10.44 -49.71 -14.54
N PHE A 16 11.16 -48.93 -13.74
CA PHE A 16 10.65 -48.14 -12.60
C PHE A 16 9.62 -47.05 -12.99
N ALA A 17 9.06 -47.11 -14.20
CA ALA A 17 8.24 -46.05 -14.78
C ALA A 17 6.76 -46.12 -14.38
N ASP A 18 6.29 -47.22 -13.78
CA ASP A 18 4.87 -47.40 -13.43
C ASP A 18 4.59 -47.18 -11.93
N SER A 19 5.23 -46.17 -11.33
CA SER A 19 4.79 -45.65 -10.02
C SER A 19 3.61 -44.71 -10.21
N ALA A 20 2.44 -45.11 -9.70
CA ALA A 20 1.20 -44.33 -9.72
C ALA A 20 1.20 -43.06 -8.83
N LEU A 21 2.38 -42.63 -8.35
CA LEU A 21 2.60 -41.32 -7.72
C LEU A 21 2.77 -40.19 -8.76
N GLY A 22 2.92 -40.52 -10.04
CA GLY A 22 2.89 -39.55 -11.14
C GLY A 22 1.47 -39.17 -11.61
N LYS A 23 0.45 -39.29 -10.76
CA LYS A 23 -0.89 -38.79 -11.10
C LYS A 23 -0.81 -37.26 -11.18
N LYS A 24 -0.88 -36.80 -12.43
CA LYS A 24 -0.97 -35.41 -12.88
C LYS A 24 -1.97 -34.62 -12.02
N SER A 25 -1.44 -33.94 -11.03
CA SER A 25 -2.02 -32.83 -10.28
C SER A 25 -0.81 -32.00 -9.85
N GLU A 26 -0.56 -30.76 -10.25
CA GLU A 26 -1.44 -29.75 -10.82
C GLU A 26 -0.55 -28.68 -11.50
N GLY A 27 -0.11 -28.88 -12.74
CA GLY A 27 0.65 -27.84 -13.45
C GLY A 27 -0.18 -26.56 -13.59
N SER A 28 -1.46 -26.71 -13.94
CA SER A 28 -2.38 -25.58 -14.09
C SER A 28 -2.76 -24.86 -12.79
N VAL A 29 -2.55 -25.47 -11.62
CA VAL A 29 -2.85 -24.84 -10.34
C VAL A 29 -1.59 -24.17 -9.80
N LEU A 30 -0.42 -24.81 -9.90
CA LEU A 30 0.87 -24.20 -9.57
C LEU A 30 1.18 -23.00 -10.48
N ASP A 31 0.92 -23.10 -11.78
CA ASP A 31 1.09 -21.99 -12.73
C ASP A 31 0.13 -20.83 -12.40
N LYS A 32 -1.12 -21.14 -12.04
CA LYS A 32 -2.07 -20.12 -11.56
C LYS A 32 -1.61 -19.47 -10.25
N PHE A 33 -1.06 -20.25 -9.32
CA PHE A 33 -0.52 -19.70 -8.08
C PHE A 33 0.71 -18.84 -8.32
N ALA A 34 1.60 -19.24 -9.23
CA ALA A 34 2.75 -18.44 -9.66
C ALA A 34 2.28 -17.13 -10.33
N ASP A 35 1.33 -17.19 -11.27
CA ASP A 35 0.75 -16.01 -11.92
C ASP A 35 0.07 -15.06 -10.92
N ILE A 36 -0.64 -15.61 -9.92
CA ILE A 36 -1.26 -14.83 -8.85
C ILE A 36 -0.18 -14.18 -7.97
N ALA A 37 0.87 -14.92 -7.63
CA ALA A 37 1.98 -14.42 -6.83
C ALA A 37 2.77 -13.34 -7.56
N ASP A 38 3.05 -13.52 -8.85
CA ASP A 38 3.75 -12.55 -9.70
C ASP A 38 2.92 -11.27 -9.88
N LYS A 39 1.61 -11.40 -10.07
CA LYS A 39 0.69 -10.24 -10.08
C LYS A 39 0.66 -9.53 -8.74
N ALA A 40 0.57 -10.26 -7.63
CA ALA A 40 0.61 -9.67 -6.29
C ALA A 40 1.95 -8.96 -6.04
N LEU A 41 3.07 -9.58 -6.44
CA LEU A 41 4.41 -8.99 -6.32
C LEU A 41 4.55 -7.74 -7.18
N ALA A 42 4.02 -7.73 -8.42
CA ALA A 42 4.04 -6.56 -9.29
C ALA A 42 3.25 -5.38 -8.68
N VAL A 43 2.06 -5.65 -8.12
CA VAL A 43 1.24 -4.64 -7.43
C VAL A 43 1.96 -4.07 -6.21
N MET A 44 2.60 -4.93 -5.40
CA MET A 44 3.42 -4.48 -4.26
C MET A 44 4.61 -3.63 -4.72
N CYS A 45 5.35 -4.07 -5.74
CA CYS A 45 6.48 -3.33 -6.29
C CYS A 45 6.07 -1.93 -6.77
N ASP A 46 4.90 -1.80 -7.40
CA ASP A 46 4.41 -0.51 -7.88
C ASP A 46 4.03 0.46 -6.76
N GLY A 47 3.42 -0.01 -5.67
CA GLY A 47 3.15 0.82 -4.49
C GLY A 47 4.42 1.28 -3.78
N ILE A 48 5.41 0.40 -3.69
CA ILE A 48 6.71 0.67 -3.04
C ILE A 48 7.52 1.71 -3.84
N LYS A 49 7.42 1.74 -5.18
CA LYS A 49 8.12 2.73 -6.02
C LYS A 49 7.82 4.17 -5.60
N CYS A 50 6.59 4.46 -5.19
CA CYS A 50 6.16 5.81 -4.79
C CYS A 50 6.50 6.16 -3.34
N CYS A 51 6.96 5.21 -2.53
CA CYS A 51 7.29 5.45 -1.12
C CYS A 51 8.53 6.36 -0.98
N PRO A 52 8.73 7.05 0.15
CA PRO A 52 9.88 7.93 0.33
C PRO A 52 11.24 7.22 0.17
N ILE A 53 12.21 7.95 -0.39
CA ILE A 53 13.61 7.53 -0.60
C ILE A 53 14.58 8.44 0.16
N GLU A 54 14.32 9.74 0.13
CA GLU A 54 15.19 10.77 0.68
C GLU A 54 14.51 11.51 1.83
N ASN A 55 15.30 12.28 2.60
CA ASN A 55 14.83 13.13 3.70
C ASN A 55 14.17 12.35 4.85
N GLY A 56 14.67 11.15 5.11
CA GLY A 56 14.27 10.31 6.24
C GLY A 56 14.83 8.89 6.14
N GLU A 57 14.41 8.05 7.07
CA GLU A 57 14.87 6.68 7.21
C GLU A 57 13.70 5.72 7.45
N TRP A 58 13.82 4.50 6.94
CA TRP A 58 12.89 3.42 7.24
C TRP A 58 13.38 2.62 8.44
N THR A 59 12.50 2.29 9.37
CA THR A 59 12.84 1.39 10.49
C THR A 59 13.01 -0.06 10.06
N GLY A 60 12.58 -0.41 8.85
CA GLY A 60 12.66 -1.74 8.27
C GLY A 60 12.48 -1.70 6.76
N GLU A 61 11.71 -2.62 6.21
CA GLU A 61 11.46 -2.69 4.77
C GLU A 61 10.70 -1.45 4.26
N ARG A 62 11.17 -0.86 3.15
CA ARG A 62 10.55 0.31 2.53
C ARG A 62 9.12 0.00 2.06
N GLY A 63 8.15 0.80 2.49
CA GLY A 63 6.74 0.61 2.18
C GLY A 63 6.01 -0.40 3.07
N ASN A 64 6.72 -1.11 3.97
CA ASN A 64 6.18 -2.11 4.89
C ASN A 64 6.64 -1.91 6.34
N SER A 65 7.15 -0.72 6.66
CA SER A 65 7.62 -0.36 8.00
C SER A 65 7.37 1.12 8.29
N LYS A 66 7.89 1.64 9.40
CA LYS A 66 7.75 3.05 9.75
C LYS A 66 8.76 3.90 8.97
N TRP A 67 8.27 4.93 8.30
CA TRP A 67 9.06 6.01 7.74
C TRP A 67 9.24 7.12 8.79
N CYS A 68 10.49 7.41 9.12
CA CYS A 68 10.90 8.45 10.04
C CYS A 68 11.55 9.59 9.24
N PRO A 69 10.83 10.70 8.96
CA PRO A 69 11.44 11.82 8.24
C PRO A 69 12.58 12.45 9.06
N ASP A 70 13.58 13.03 8.37
CA ASP A 70 14.66 13.75 9.02
C ASP A 70 14.09 14.92 9.82
N LYS A 71 14.29 14.88 11.13
CA LYS A 71 13.77 15.84 12.10
C LYS A 71 14.18 17.27 11.80
N ASN A 72 15.37 17.48 11.24
CA ASN A 72 15.90 18.81 10.92
C ASN A 72 15.49 19.31 9.54
N TYR A 73 14.96 18.43 8.69
CA TYR A 73 14.51 18.80 7.36
C TYR A 73 13.22 19.63 7.43
N VAL A 74 13.17 20.69 6.60
CA VAL A 74 12.01 21.57 6.47
C VAL A 74 11.21 21.15 5.24
N PRO A 75 10.04 20.51 5.40
CA PRO A 75 9.16 20.18 4.27
C PRO A 75 8.71 21.44 3.53
N LEU A 76 8.70 21.39 2.20
CA LEU A 76 8.48 22.56 1.35
C LEU A 76 6.99 22.80 1.02
N LYS A 77 6.14 21.76 1.06
CA LYS A 77 4.74 21.86 0.65
C LYS A 77 3.83 22.18 1.82
N ALA A 78 2.88 23.08 1.63
CA ALA A 78 1.88 23.45 2.66
C ALA A 78 2.51 23.84 4.02
N ASN A 79 3.70 24.46 3.99
CA ASN A 79 4.47 24.84 5.18
C ASN A 79 4.92 26.32 5.11
N PRO A 80 3.98 27.28 5.15
CA PRO A 80 4.31 28.71 5.04
C PRO A 80 5.16 29.23 6.21
N GLU A 81 5.12 28.54 7.36
CA GLU A 81 5.86 28.91 8.57
C GLU A 81 7.27 28.31 8.62
N GLY A 82 7.66 27.47 7.65
CA GLY A 82 8.99 26.86 7.61
C GLY A 82 9.29 25.88 8.75
N LYS A 83 8.25 25.20 9.27
CA LYS A 83 8.39 24.22 10.36
C LYS A 83 9.23 23.03 9.94
N THR A 84 10.06 22.55 10.84
CA THR A 84 10.81 21.30 10.70
C THR A 84 9.91 20.09 10.90
N TRP A 85 10.34 18.91 10.44
CA TRP A 85 9.61 17.67 10.74
C TRP A 85 9.49 17.39 12.23
N ASP A 86 10.48 17.74 13.05
CA ASP A 86 10.38 17.57 14.51
C ASP A 86 9.18 18.33 15.10
N GLU A 87 8.99 19.59 14.70
CA GLU A 87 7.85 20.40 15.15
C GLU A 87 6.52 19.86 14.63
N ILE A 88 6.48 19.40 13.38
CA ILE A 88 5.28 18.83 12.76
C ILE A 88 4.88 17.53 13.46
N LEU A 89 5.83 16.61 13.65
CA LEU A 89 5.63 15.33 14.32
C LEU A 89 5.11 15.54 15.75
N LYS A 90 5.74 16.43 16.52
CA LYS A 90 5.30 16.80 17.87
C LYS A 90 3.90 17.40 17.89
N LYS A 91 3.59 18.30 16.96
CA LYS A 91 2.26 18.94 16.85
C LYS A 91 1.14 17.91 16.65
N PHE A 92 1.42 16.85 15.90
CA PHE A 92 0.43 15.80 15.62
C PHE A 92 0.58 14.56 16.51
N GLY A 93 1.52 14.56 17.45
CA GLY A 93 1.70 13.46 18.41
C GLY A 93 2.15 12.16 17.76
N ILE A 94 2.89 12.22 16.66
CA ILE A 94 3.44 11.08 15.93
C ILE A 94 4.96 11.12 15.93
N ASP A 95 5.62 9.98 15.74
CA ASP A 95 7.08 9.87 15.68
C ASP A 95 7.60 9.41 14.30
N GLY A 96 6.68 9.31 13.34
CA GLY A 96 6.88 8.82 11.99
C GLY A 96 5.54 8.43 11.38
N ILE A 97 5.56 7.91 10.16
CA ILE A 97 4.36 7.40 9.47
C ILE A 97 4.58 5.93 9.15
N TYR A 98 3.66 5.08 9.60
CA TYR A 98 3.71 3.66 9.28
C TYR A 98 3.23 3.43 7.85
N PHE A 99 3.88 2.53 7.12
CA PHE A 99 3.41 2.09 5.80
C PHE A 99 3.12 0.59 5.82
N LYS A 100 2.11 0.22 5.03
CA LYS A 100 1.80 -1.17 4.72
C LYS A 100 1.51 -1.30 3.23
N ASP A 101 2.17 -2.23 2.55
CA ASP A 101 2.03 -2.49 1.12
C ASP A 101 2.23 -1.23 0.25
N GLY A 102 3.04 -0.29 0.73
CA GLY A 102 3.32 1.01 0.10
C GLY A 102 2.30 2.11 0.36
N GLU A 103 1.27 1.87 1.19
CA GLU A 103 0.27 2.88 1.58
C GLU A 103 0.58 3.44 2.97
N PRO A 104 0.60 4.77 3.16
CA PRO A 104 0.80 5.40 4.45
C PRO A 104 -0.44 5.28 5.33
N ASP A 105 -0.22 5.00 6.60
CA ASP A 105 -1.26 5.02 7.62
C ASP A 105 -1.39 6.42 8.23
N PHE A 106 -2.37 7.18 7.75
CA PHE A 106 -2.71 8.50 8.30
C PHE A 106 -3.81 8.47 9.36
N ARG A 107 -4.30 7.28 9.78
CA ARG A 107 -5.34 7.17 10.82
C ARG A 107 -5.00 7.95 12.11
N PRO A 108 -3.75 7.94 12.62
CA PRO A 108 -3.41 8.68 13.85
C PRO A 108 -3.59 10.19 13.76
N ILE A 109 -3.52 10.76 12.55
CA ILE A 109 -3.58 12.21 12.31
C ILE A 109 -4.87 12.63 11.58
N SER A 110 -5.75 11.68 11.27
CA SER A 110 -7.02 11.95 10.59
C SER A 110 -8.01 12.64 11.54
N LYS A 111 -8.68 13.68 11.04
CA LYS A 111 -9.77 14.40 11.74
C LYS A 111 -11.16 14.08 11.18
N GLY A 112 -11.28 13.02 10.41
CA GLY A 112 -12.54 12.53 9.89
C GLY A 112 -12.31 11.48 8.82
N ASN A 113 -13.01 10.36 8.93
CA ASN A 113 -12.98 9.29 7.95
C ASN A 113 -14.41 9.09 7.44
N VAL A 114 -14.55 9.05 6.12
CA VAL A 114 -15.83 8.81 5.45
C VAL A 114 -15.64 7.83 4.32
N GLU A 115 -16.71 7.11 3.99
CA GLU A 115 -16.77 6.28 2.79
C GLU A 115 -17.64 6.98 1.76
N ILE A 116 -17.13 7.12 0.53
CA ILE A 116 -17.89 7.71 -0.57
C ILE A 116 -18.38 6.63 -1.53
N LYS A 117 -19.56 6.85 -2.12
CA LYS A 117 -20.10 6.01 -3.19
C LYS A 117 -19.69 6.55 -4.56
N GLY A 118 -19.35 5.65 -5.48
CA GLY A 118 -18.97 6.02 -6.85
C GLY A 118 -17.67 6.82 -6.90
N PHE A 119 -16.62 6.34 -6.22
CA PHE A 119 -15.28 6.87 -6.32
C PHE A 119 -14.83 6.91 -7.80
N SER A 120 -14.28 8.03 -8.23
CA SER A 120 -13.85 8.26 -9.62
C SER A 120 -12.35 8.58 -9.67
N ASP A 121 -11.82 8.74 -10.88
CA ASP A 121 -10.47 9.25 -11.10
C ASP A 121 -10.39 10.79 -11.07
N ASP A 122 -11.53 11.47 -10.91
CA ASP A 122 -11.61 12.91 -10.64
C ASP A 122 -11.55 13.20 -9.14
N ARG A 123 -10.40 13.71 -8.71
CA ARG A 123 -10.16 14.11 -7.33
C ARG A 123 -11.16 15.16 -6.82
N THR A 124 -11.60 16.09 -7.67
CA THR A 124 -12.51 17.17 -7.25
C THR A 124 -13.86 16.59 -6.87
N ASP A 125 -14.38 15.68 -7.70
CA ASP A 125 -15.62 14.95 -7.46
C ASP A 125 -15.54 14.10 -6.19
N ASN A 126 -14.44 13.36 -5.99
CA ASN A 126 -14.21 12.60 -4.76
C ASN A 126 -14.19 13.51 -3.51
N PHE A 127 -13.56 14.69 -3.61
CA PHE A 127 -13.47 15.64 -2.49
C PHE A 127 -14.84 16.23 -2.13
N ASP A 128 -15.64 16.60 -3.13
CA ASP A 128 -16.98 17.13 -2.90
C ASP A 128 -17.90 16.06 -2.29
N LYS A 129 -17.81 14.80 -2.75
CA LYS A 129 -18.49 13.65 -2.12
C LYS A 129 -18.06 13.44 -0.67
N ALA A 130 -16.77 13.53 -0.38
CA ALA A 130 -16.26 13.37 0.98
C ALA A 130 -16.72 14.50 1.91
N ASP A 131 -16.76 15.74 1.40
CA ASP A 131 -17.31 16.88 2.13
C ASP A 131 -18.80 16.66 2.46
N ILE A 132 -19.58 16.13 1.51
CA ILE A 132 -21.01 15.78 1.71
C ILE A 132 -21.17 14.71 2.79
N GLU A 133 -20.41 13.61 2.74
CA GLU A 133 -20.55 12.54 3.72
C GLU A 133 -20.08 12.97 5.12
N LEU A 134 -19.01 13.76 5.22
CA LEU A 134 -18.56 14.26 6.53
C LEU A 134 -19.54 15.30 7.09
N ALA A 135 -20.14 16.13 6.24
CA ALA A 135 -21.16 17.08 6.62
C ALA A 135 -22.38 16.38 7.26
N LYS A 136 -22.84 15.27 6.67
CA LYS A 136 -23.91 14.43 7.25
C LYS A 136 -23.53 13.91 8.64
N GLN A 137 -22.31 13.41 8.82
CA GLN A 137 -21.85 12.92 10.13
C GLN A 137 -21.75 14.02 11.18
N LYS A 138 -21.47 15.26 10.78
CA LYS A 138 -21.26 16.40 11.68
C LYS A 138 -22.49 17.29 11.85
N GLY A 139 -23.53 17.11 11.04
CA GLY A 139 -24.72 17.95 11.06
C GLY A 139 -24.45 19.39 10.59
N CYS A 140 -23.51 19.59 9.67
CA CYS A 140 -23.20 20.91 9.09
C CYS A 140 -23.34 20.88 7.56
N SER A 141 -23.04 22.00 6.87
CA SER A 141 -23.04 22.01 5.40
C SER A 141 -21.73 21.44 4.83
N PRO A 142 -21.75 20.86 3.61
CA PRO A 142 -20.51 20.48 2.90
C PRO A 142 -19.55 21.67 2.70
N GLU A 143 -20.09 22.86 2.49
CA GLU A 143 -19.32 24.10 2.37
C GLU A 143 -18.57 24.44 3.66
N ASP A 144 -19.17 24.19 4.82
CA ASP A 144 -18.50 24.36 6.12
C ASP A 144 -17.33 23.39 6.27
N VAL A 145 -17.50 22.14 5.84
CA VAL A 145 -16.42 21.13 5.86
C VAL A 145 -15.27 21.58 4.94
N LYS A 146 -15.59 21.97 3.70
CA LYS A 146 -14.63 22.44 2.70
C LYS A 146 -13.88 23.68 3.19
N ARG A 147 -14.59 24.65 3.75
CA ARG A 147 -14.03 25.88 4.32
C ARG A 147 -13.10 25.57 5.48
N TRP A 148 -13.58 24.77 6.45
CA TRP A 148 -12.78 24.35 7.60
C TRP A 148 -11.49 23.66 7.17
N ARG A 149 -11.55 22.75 6.18
CA ARG A 149 -10.35 22.08 5.66
C ARG A 149 -9.32 23.07 5.12
N LYS A 150 -9.76 24.01 4.28
CA LYS A 150 -8.87 25.01 3.67
C LYS A 150 -8.24 25.92 4.74
N GLU A 151 -9.05 26.46 5.65
CA GLU A 151 -8.61 27.38 6.70
C GLU A 151 -7.66 26.71 7.71
N ASN A 152 -7.83 25.41 7.97
CA ASN A 152 -7.02 24.68 8.93
C ASN A 152 -5.86 23.88 8.29
N GLY A 153 -5.67 23.97 6.97
CA GLY A 153 -4.59 23.28 6.26
C GLY A 153 -4.76 21.76 6.19
N TYR A 154 -5.98 21.28 5.92
CA TYR A 154 -6.31 19.85 5.73
C TYR A 154 -6.71 19.54 4.29
N THR A 155 -6.42 18.31 3.88
CA THR A 155 -6.81 17.74 2.60
C THR A 155 -7.54 16.42 2.81
N TRP A 156 -8.20 15.92 1.78
CA TRP A 156 -8.62 14.53 1.72
C TRP A 156 -7.48 13.67 1.17
N HIS A 157 -7.22 12.56 1.85
CA HIS A 157 -6.43 11.45 1.37
C HIS A 157 -7.37 10.38 0.85
N GLU A 158 -7.16 9.99 -0.40
CA GLU A 158 -7.93 8.97 -1.12
C GLU A 158 -7.25 7.62 -0.89
N CYS A 159 -7.86 6.74 -0.08
CA CYS A 159 -7.29 5.43 0.25
C CYS A 159 -7.35 4.46 -0.94
N ARG A 160 -6.47 3.45 -0.92
CA ARG A 160 -6.35 2.45 -1.99
C ARG A 160 -7.60 1.61 -2.23
N ASP A 161 -8.48 1.51 -1.24
CA ASP A 161 -9.75 0.79 -1.34
C ASP A 161 -10.77 1.45 -2.28
N MET A 162 -10.45 2.64 -2.82
CA MET A 162 -11.31 3.45 -3.71
C MET A 162 -12.68 3.73 -3.09
N LYS A 163 -12.74 3.89 -1.76
CA LYS A 163 -13.98 4.19 -1.03
C LYS A 163 -13.71 5.11 0.15
N THR A 164 -12.65 4.83 0.91
CA THR A 164 -12.32 5.55 2.13
C THR A 164 -11.61 6.85 1.82
N MET A 165 -12.07 7.92 2.46
CA MET A 165 -11.51 9.26 2.42
C MET A 165 -11.11 9.68 3.83
N GLN A 166 -9.85 10.07 4.01
CA GLN A 166 -9.32 10.49 5.32
C GLN A 166 -8.97 11.99 5.30
N LYS A 167 -9.53 12.77 6.23
CA LYS A 167 -9.26 14.20 6.36
C LYS A 167 -7.97 14.41 7.15
N VAL A 168 -6.86 14.64 6.46
CA VAL A 168 -5.51 14.64 7.05
C VAL A 168 -4.80 15.99 6.87
N PRO A 169 -3.81 16.32 7.71
CA PRO A 169 -3.05 17.57 7.57
C PRO A 169 -2.29 17.61 6.23
N SER A 170 -2.51 18.67 5.45
CA SER A 170 -1.88 18.85 4.14
C SER A 170 -0.36 18.90 4.23
N ILE A 171 0.18 19.46 5.33
CA ILE A 171 1.62 19.55 5.57
C ILE A 171 2.28 18.16 5.71
N VAL A 172 1.56 17.18 6.26
CA VAL A 172 2.09 15.80 6.36
C VAL A 172 1.87 15.08 5.03
N HIS A 173 0.62 15.07 4.56
CA HIS A 173 0.23 14.32 3.37
C HIS A 173 1.00 14.73 2.11
N ASN A 174 1.19 16.03 1.87
CA ASN A 174 1.78 16.51 0.62
C ASN A 174 3.31 16.33 0.55
N ASN A 175 3.98 16.18 1.70
CA ASN A 175 5.43 16.02 1.79
C ASN A 175 5.88 14.58 1.94
N ILE A 176 4.95 13.63 1.97
CA ILE A 176 5.24 12.21 2.01
C ILE A 176 4.82 11.64 0.67
N SER A 177 5.79 11.20 -0.15
CA SER A 177 5.48 10.54 -1.41
C SER A 177 4.80 9.19 -1.14
N HIS A 178 3.69 8.92 -1.81
CA HIS A 178 2.96 7.66 -1.68
C HIS A 178 2.04 7.43 -2.89
N SER A 179 1.63 6.18 -3.09
CA SER A 179 0.49 5.84 -3.97
C SER A 179 -0.82 5.89 -3.17
N GLY A 180 -1.93 6.17 -3.84
CA GLY A 180 -3.27 6.24 -3.23
C GLY A 180 -4.36 5.81 -4.21
N GLY A 181 -5.63 5.98 -3.82
CA GLY A 181 -6.81 5.47 -4.54
C GLY A 181 -6.92 5.91 -5.99
N ILE A 182 -6.52 7.14 -6.33
CA ILE A 182 -6.50 7.62 -7.73
C ILE A 182 -5.55 6.80 -8.61
N SER A 183 -4.42 6.35 -8.06
CA SER A 183 -3.48 5.52 -8.82
C SER A 183 -4.09 4.16 -9.16
N GLU A 184 -4.93 3.61 -8.28
CA GLU A 184 -5.61 2.34 -8.53
C GLU A 184 -6.81 2.51 -9.46
N ALA A 185 -7.58 3.60 -9.30
CA ALA A 185 -8.69 3.92 -10.20
C ALA A 185 -8.22 4.02 -11.67
N LYS A 186 -7.04 4.62 -11.91
CA LYS A 186 -6.44 4.73 -13.25
C LYS A 186 -5.91 3.42 -13.82
N LYS A 187 -5.60 2.41 -13.00
CA LYS A 187 -5.19 1.08 -13.48
C LYS A 187 -6.39 0.24 -13.93
N GLY A 188 -7.58 0.52 -13.40
CA GLY A 188 -8.82 -0.19 -13.71
C GLY A 188 -9.70 0.49 -14.77
N ALA A 189 -9.32 1.69 -15.24
CA ALA A 189 -10.02 2.47 -16.26
C ALA A 189 -9.63 2.06 -17.69
#